data_AF-A0A565BDW6-F1
#
_entry.id   AF-A0A565BDW6-F1
#
_cell.length_a   1.000
_cell.length_b   1.000
_cell.length_c   1.000
_cell.angle_alpha   90.00
_cell.angle_beta   90.00
_cell.angle_gamma   90.00
#
_symmetry.space_group_name_H-M   'P 1'
#
loop_
_entity.id
_entity.type
_entity.pdbx_description
1 polymer ?
#
loop_
_entity_poly.entity_id
_entity_poly.type
_entity_poly.pdbx_seq_one_letter_code
_entity_poly.pdbx_strand_id
1 'polypeptide(L)'
;MAAGEAAFASVHGANRLGANSLLDIVVFGRACANRAGEKLKPLENDAGEKSIEWLDRIRNSNGSLPTSKIRLNMQRVMQNNAAVFRTQETLEEGCHLIDKEWDSFGDVKVKNRSLIWNSDLIETMELENLLINACITMHSAELGKRVEERMLVKISRNVTMRIG
;
A
#
# COMPACT_ATOMS: atom_id res chain seq x y z
N MET A 1 0.38 -0.24 -17.57
CA MET A 1 1.76 -0.78 -17.41
C MET A 1 2.45 0.03 -16.32
N ALA A 2 3.49 -0.50 -15.68
CA ALA A 2 4.27 0.20 -14.65
C ALA A 2 5.76 -0.13 -14.81
N ALA A 3 6.65 0.80 -14.43
CA ALA A 3 8.11 0.65 -14.43
C ALA A 3 8.72 1.38 -13.23
N GLY A 4 9.99 1.10 -12.94
CA GLY A 4 10.70 1.70 -11.80
C GLY A 4 10.20 1.20 -10.44
N GLU A 5 10.32 2.03 -9.41
CA GLU A 5 9.97 1.66 -8.03
C GLU A 5 8.48 1.40 -7.81
N ALA A 6 7.62 1.92 -8.69
CA ALA A 6 6.19 1.62 -8.69
C ALA A 6 5.85 0.21 -9.21
N ALA A 7 6.81 -0.48 -9.84
CA ALA A 7 6.60 -1.80 -10.43
C ALA A 7 7.32 -2.91 -9.65
N PHE A 8 6.63 -4.03 -9.48
CA PHE A 8 7.26 -5.26 -9.03
C PHE A 8 7.63 -6.15 -10.24
N ALA A 9 8.83 -5.94 -10.79
CA ALA A 9 9.39 -6.81 -11.84
C ALA A 9 10.06 -8.08 -11.29
N SER A 10 9.95 -8.32 -9.97
CA SER A 10 10.52 -9.45 -9.22
C SER A 10 12.07 -9.58 -9.25
N VAL A 11 12.79 -8.64 -9.86
CA VAL A 11 14.27 -8.72 -9.97
C VAL A 11 15.02 -8.42 -8.67
N HIS A 12 14.36 -7.78 -7.70
CA HIS A 12 14.96 -7.39 -6.41
C HIS A 12 14.65 -8.33 -5.25
N GLY A 13 13.66 -9.22 -5.40
CA GLY A 13 13.15 -10.02 -4.28
C GLY A 13 12.75 -9.14 -3.09
N ALA A 14 13.07 -9.59 -1.87
CA ALA A 14 12.77 -8.86 -0.64
C ALA A 14 13.76 -7.72 -0.33
N ASN A 15 14.99 -7.80 -0.86
CA ASN A 15 16.06 -6.84 -0.58
C ASN A 15 16.72 -6.40 -1.89
N ARG A 16 16.47 -5.15 -2.26
CA ARG A 16 17.08 -4.55 -3.44
C ARG A 16 18.58 -4.28 -3.20
N LEU A 17 19.41 -4.71 -4.15
CA LEU A 17 20.84 -4.38 -4.17
C LEU A 17 21.04 -2.88 -4.44
N GLY A 18 21.98 -2.27 -3.71
CA GLY A 18 22.28 -0.85 -3.80
C GLY A 18 22.59 -0.39 -5.22
N ALA A 19 22.24 0.86 -5.54
CA ALA A 19 22.49 1.53 -6.82
C ALA A 19 21.77 0.99 -8.08
N ASN A 20 20.87 0.00 -7.97
CA ASN A 20 20.19 -0.56 -9.15
C ASN A 20 18.91 0.17 -9.65
N SER A 21 18.33 1.15 -8.94
CA SER A 21 17.02 1.72 -9.32
C SER A 21 17.09 2.56 -10.58
N LEU A 22 18.22 3.23 -10.82
CA LEU A 22 18.39 3.98 -12.05
C LEU A 22 18.40 3.04 -13.26
N LEU A 23 19.08 1.89 -13.13
CA LEU A 23 19.09 0.85 -14.16
C LEU A 23 17.69 0.28 -14.39
N ASP A 24 16.95 -0.01 -13.32
CA ASP A 24 15.58 -0.52 -13.42
C ASP A 24 14.67 0.42 -14.21
N ILE A 25 14.73 1.72 -13.90
CA ILE A 25 13.92 2.74 -14.58
C ILE A 25 14.25 2.77 -16.08
N VAL A 26 15.54 2.79 -16.45
CA VAL A 26 15.96 2.88 -17.85
C VAL A 26 15.59 1.63 -18.63
N VAL A 27 15.87 0.45 -18.07
CA VAL A 27 15.65 -0.84 -18.75
C VAL A 27 14.15 -1.15 -18.84
N PHE A 28 13.44 -1.15 -17.72
CA PHE A 28 12.01 -1.47 -17.72
C PHE A 28 11.15 -0.35 -18.29
N GLY A 29 11.58 0.92 -18.19
CA GLY A 29 10.92 2.04 -18.83
C GLY A 29 10.92 1.89 -20.35
N ARG A 30 12.08 1.58 -20.96
CA ARG A 30 12.16 1.31 -22.40
C ARG A 30 11.33 0.10 -22.80
N ALA A 31 11.38 -0.99 -22.03
CA ALA A 31 10.57 -2.18 -22.29
C ALA A 31 9.06 -1.87 -22.23
N CYS A 32 8.62 -1.08 -21.25
CA CYS A 32 7.23 -0.66 -21.13
C CYS A 32 6.80 0.23 -22.31
N ALA A 33 7.64 1.19 -22.71
CA ALA A 33 7.35 2.09 -23.83
C ALA A 33 7.14 1.33 -25.15
N ASN A 34 8.04 0.38 -25.47
CA ASN A 34 7.92 -0.45 -26.67
C ASN A 34 6.60 -1.24 -26.71
N ARG A 35 6.14 -1.73 -25.55
CA ARG A 35 4.93 -2.55 -25.44
C ARG A 35 3.64 -1.74 -25.35
N ALA A 36 3.70 -0.52 -24.82
CA ALA A 36 2.52 0.31 -24.60
C ALA A 36 1.80 0.65 -25.92
N GLY A 37 2.56 0.94 -26.98
CA GLY A 37 2.00 1.24 -28.31
C GLY A 37 1.25 0.08 -28.96
N GLU A 38 1.57 -1.15 -28.59
CA GLU A 38 0.94 -2.37 -29.15
C GLU A 38 -0.37 -2.75 -28.44
N LYS A 39 -0.65 -2.16 -27.26
CA LYS A 39 -1.72 -2.59 -26.35
C LYS A 39 -2.79 -1.54 -26.10
N LEU A 40 -3.00 -0.62 -27.04
CA LEU A 40 -4.08 0.36 -26.94
C LEU A 40 -5.42 -0.31 -27.25
N LYS A 41 -6.24 -0.43 -26.21
CA LYS A 41 -7.65 -0.79 -26.36
C LYS A 41 -8.48 0.49 -26.52
N PRO A 42 -9.57 0.47 -27.31
CA PRO A 42 -10.52 1.57 -27.31
C PRO A 42 -11.04 1.79 -25.88
N LEU A 43 -11.25 3.05 -25.53
CA LEU A 43 -11.84 3.42 -24.25
C LEU A 43 -13.34 3.08 -24.27
N GLU A 44 -13.86 2.70 -23.11
CA GLU A 44 -15.30 2.60 -22.88
C GLU A 44 -15.92 4.02 -22.93
N ASN A 45 -17.20 4.12 -23.27
CA ASN A 45 -17.86 5.41 -23.44
C ASN A 45 -17.95 6.22 -22.13
N ASP A 46 -17.96 5.54 -20.99
CA ASP A 46 -18.03 6.06 -19.62
C ASP A 46 -16.66 6.08 -18.93
N ALA A 47 -15.56 5.96 -19.69
CA ALA A 47 -14.22 5.94 -19.14
C ALA A 47 -13.94 7.19 -18.30
N GLY A 48 -13.77 7.00 -16.99
CA GLY A 48 -13.44 8.05 -16.03
C GLY A 48 -14.61 8.53 -15.17
N GLU A 49 -15.85 8.16 -15.45
CA GLU A 49 -17.02 8.56 -14.63
C GLU A 49 -16.85 8.15 -13.16
N LYS A 50 -16.41 6.92 -12.90
CA LYS A 50 -16.10 6.43 -11.54
C LYS A 50 -15.05 7.27 -10.81
N SER A 51 -14.07 7.82 -11.54
CA SER A 51 -13.04 8.68 -10.95
C SER A 51 -13.59 10.06 -10.57
N ILE A 52 -14.55 10.56 -11.35
CA ILE A 52 -15.27 11.81 -11.04
C ILE A 52 -16.17 11.61 -9.83
N GLU A 53 -16.93 10.51 -9.78
CA GLU A 53 -17.76 10.14 -8.62
C GLU A 53 -16.92 9.99 -7.35
N TRP A 54 -15.77 9.31 -7.46
CA TRP A 54 -14.82 9.17 -6.38
C TRP A 54 -14.31 10.52 -5.84
N LEU A 55 -13.90 11.42 -6.74
CA LEU A 55 -13.46 12.77 -6.38
C LEU A 55 -14.59 13.57 -5.71
N ASP A 56 -15.80 13.52 -6.25
CA ASP A 56 -16.93 14.27 -5.69
C ASP A 56 -17.34 13.73 -4.32
N ARG A 57 -17.31 12.40 -4.12
CA ARG A 57 -17.53 11.76 -2.83
C ARG A 57 -16.56 12.30 -1.77
N ILE A 58 -15.26 12.27 -2.03
CA ILE A 58 -14.25 12.78 -1.10
C ILE A 58 -14.43 14.28 -0.86
N ARG A 59 -14.63 15.03 -1.95
CA ARG A 59 -14.82 16.48 -1.89
C ARG A 59 -16.00 16.87 -1.03
N ASN A 60 -17.04 16.04 -0.92
CA ASN A 60 -18.21 16.31 -0.10
C ASN A 60 -18.22 15.56 1.24
N SER A 61 -17.16 14.82 1.59
CA SER A 61 -17.03 14.15 2.89
C SER A 61 -17.10 15.15 4.05
N ASN A 62 -18.04 14.93 4.96
CA ASN A 62 -18.36 15.85 6.05
C ASN A 62 -18.43 15.15 7.42
N GLY A 63 -17.51 14.22 7.67
CA GLY A 63 -17.39 13.57 8.97
C GLY A 63 -16.82 14.48 10.06
N SER A 64 -16.31 13.87 11.13
CA SER A 64 -15.75 14.58 12.28
C SER A 64 -14.22 14.66 12.27
N LEU A 65 -13.54 13.76 11.57
CA LEU A 65 -12.09 13.60 11.64
C LEU A 65 -11.35 14.39 10.55
N PRO A 66 -10.34 15.19 10.87
CA PRO A 66 -9.51 15.83 9.85
C PRO A 66 -8.54 14.83 9.22
N THR A 67 -8.27 14.98 7.93
CA THR A 67 -7.32 14.18 7.14
C THR A 67 -5.96 14.01 7.82
N SER A 68 -5.42 15.08 8.38
CA SER A 68 -4.11 15.07 9.07
C SER A 68 -4.09 14.14 10.29
N LYS A 69 -5.22 13.98 11.00
CA LYS A 69 -5.31 13.12 12.18
C LYS A 69 -5.24 11.64 11.78
N ILE A 70 -6.02 11.27 10.77
CA ILE A 70 -6.07 9.90 10.23
C ILE A 70 -4.69 9.53 9.67
N ARG A 71 -4.11 10.43 8.87
CA ARG A 71 -2.74 10.27 8.31
C ARG A 71 -1.69 10.04 9.40
N LEU A 72 -1.71 10.83 10.47
CA LEU A 72 -0.74 10.70 11.56
C LEU A 72 -0.91 9.39 12.33
N ASN A 73 -2.15 8.96 12.56
CA ASN A 73 -2.40 7.68 13.22
C ASN A 73 -1.92 6.51 12.36
N MET A 74 -2.24 6.49 11.07
CA MET A 74 -1.75 5.49 10.12
C MET A 74 -0.22 5.40 10.15
N GLN A 75 0.48 6.54 10.12
CA GLN A 75 1.94 6.58 10.20
C GLN A 75 2.46 5.96 11.49
N ARG A 76 1.83 6.25 12.64
CA ARG A 76 2.22 5.68 13.94
C ARG A 76 2.01 4.18 13.99
N VAL A 77 0.89 3.68 13.49
CA VAL A 77 0.61 2.23 13.42
C VAL A 77 1.68 1.53 12.57
N MET A 78 1.97 2.05 11.37
CA MET A 78 3.01 1.48 10.51
C MET A 78 4.40 1.51 11.16
N GLN A 79 4.76 2.62 11.82
CA GLN A 79 6.07 2.75 12.48
C GLN A 79 6.24 1.81 13.68
N ASN A 80 5.18 1.62 14.47
CA ASN A 80 5.25 0.82 15.69
C ASN A 80 5.13 -0.69 15.42
N ASN A 81 4.30 -1.08 14.44
CA ASN A 81 3.91 -2.47 14.24
C ASN A 81 4.57 -3.13 13.01
N ALA A 82 5.03 -2.34 12.03
CA ALA A 82 5.72 -2.83 10.83
C ALA A 82 7.18 -2.35 10.74
N ALA A 83 7.84 -2.18 11.88
CA ALA A 83 9.25 -1.80 11.97
C ALA A 83 10.20 -2.89 11.42
N VAL A 84 11.50 -2.56 11.34
CA VAL A 84 12.57 -3.49 10.91
C VAL A 84 12.57 -4.75 11.76
N PHE A 85 12.45 -4.58 13.09
CA PHE A 85 12.26 -5.67 14.02
C PHE A 85 10.77 -5.81 14.33
N ARG A 86 10.22 -6.97 14.02
CA ARG A 86 8.79 -7.27 14.16
C ARG A 86 8.59 -8.74 14.52
N THR A 87 7.61 -9.00 15.35
CA THR A 87 7.14 -10.35 15.73
C THR A 87 5.77 -10.60 15.13
N GLN A 88 5.32 -11.86 15.17
CA GLN A 88 3.98 -12.23 14.78
C GLN A 88 2.91 -11.43 15.56
N GLU A 89 3.08 -11.34 16.88
CA GLU A 89 2.16 -10.59 17.77
C GLU A 89 2.07 -9.11 17.40
N THR A 90 3.21 -8.44 17.16
CA THR A 90 3.20 -7.02 16.79
C THR A 90 2.51 -6.78 15.45
N LEU A 91 2.61 -7.72 14.52
CA LEU A 91 1.99 -7.62 13.19
C LEU A 91 0.50 -7.91 13.22
N GLU A 92 0.05 -8.87 14.04
CA GLU A 92 -1.37 -9.13 14.26
C GLU A 92 -2.06 -7.92 14.90
N GLU A 93 -1.45 -7.32 15.93
CA GLU A 93 -1.92 -6.05 16.49
C GLU A 93 -1.94 -4.94 15.42
N GLY A 94 -0.88 -4.87 14.60
CA GLY A 94 -0.78 -3.92 13.50
C GLY A 94 -1.91 -4.04 12.48
N CYS A 95 -2.30 -5.26 12.11
CA CYS A 95 -3.43 -5.52 11.22
C CYS A 95 -4.74 -4.98 11.81
N HIS A 96 -5.01 -5.27 13.08
CA HIS A 96 -6.21 -4.77 13.75
C HIS A 96 -6.25 -3.23 13.82
N LEU A 97 -5.11 -2.61 14.13
CA LEU A 97 -5.04 -1.15 14.25
C LEU A 97 -5.13 -0.45 12.89
N ILE A 98 -4.52 -1.01 11.84
CA ILE A 98 -4.55 -0.40 10.51
C ILE A 98 -5.93 -0.54 9.86
N ASP A 99 -6.62 -1.66 10.06
CA ASP A 99 -7.99 -1.87 9.60
C ASP A 99 -8.95 -0.88 10.27
N LYS A 100 -8.77 -0.64 11.57
CA LYS A 100 -9.53 0.39 12.29
C LYS A 100 -9.27 1.80 11.74
N GLU A 101 -8.05 2.10 11.33
CA GLU A 101 -7.72 3.40 10.72
C GLU A 101 -8.27 3.52 9.30
N TRP A 102 -8.34 2.41 8.55
CA TRP A 102 -9.05 2.36 7.28
C TRP A 102 -10.55 2.64 7.45
N ASP A 103 -11.19 2.02 8.43
CA ASP A 103 -12.60 2.27 8.74
C ASP A 103 -12.85 3.73 9.17
N SER A 104 -11.89 4.35 9.87
CA SER A 104 -11.97 5.75 10.31
C SER A 104 -12.04 6.74 9.14
N PHE A 105 -11.53 6.36 7.96
CA PHE A 105 -11.59 7.19 6.75
C PHE A 105 -13.02 7.49 6.30
N GLY A 106 -13.99 6.62 6.64
CA GLY A 106 -15.41 6.88 6.39
C GLY A 106 -15.95 8.14 7.08
N ASP A 107 -15.31 8.57 8.19
CA ASP A 107 -15.66 9.78 8.95
C ASP A 107 -14.70 10.96 8.66
N VAL A 108 -14.00 10.94 7.52
CA VAL A 108 -13.11 12.03 7.13
C VAL A 108 -13.89 13.31 6.81
N LYS A 109 -13.30 14.44 7.17
CA LYS A 109 -13.81 15.78 6.88
C LYS A 109 -12.84 16.54 6.00
N VAL A 110 -13.28 16.85 4.80
CA VAL A 110 -12.64 17.86 3.95
C VAL A 110 -13.29 19.21 4.27
N LYS A 111 -12.49 20.24 4.57
CA LYS A 111 -12.99 21.58 4.91
C LYS A 111 -13.14 22.44 3.67
N ASN A 112 -12.13 22.43 2.80
CA ASN A 112 -12.13 23.23 1.59
C ASN A 112 -12.91 22.52 0.48
N ARG A 113 -13.99 23.13 -0.02
CA ARG A 113 -14.82 22.61 -1.12
C ARG A 113 -14.50 23.25 -2.48
N SER A 114 -13.56 24.19 -2.53
CA SER A 114 -13.12 24.84 -3.76
C SER A 114 -12.43 23.81 -4.68
N LEU A 115 -12.53 24.01 -5.99
CA LEU A 115 -11.74 23.27 -6.97
C LEU A 115 -10.42 23.97 -7.33
N ILE A 116 -10.21 25.18 -6.80
CA ILE A 116 -9.04 26.01 -7.08
C ILE A 116 -8.02 25.77 -5.96
N TRP A 117 -6.83 25.27 -6.32
CA TRP A 117 -5.68 25.08 -5.42
C TRP A 117 -6.04 24.43 -4.07
N ASN A 118 -6.79 23.33 -4.12
CA ASN A 118 -7.32 22.68 -2.93
C ASN A 118 -6.39 21.58 -2.39
N SER A 119 -5.37 21.96 -1.61
CA SER A 119 -4.45 21.00 -0.99
C SER A 119 -5.15 20.04 -0.02
N ASP A 120 -6.19 20.49 0.69
CA ASP A 120 -6.97 19.67 1.63
C ASP A 120 -7.62 18.47 0.91
N LEU A 121 -8.22 18.72 -0.26
CA LEU A 121 -8.78 17.65 -1.10
C LEU A 121 -7.69 16.70 -1.61
N ILE A 122 -6.59 17.21 -2.15
CA ILE A 122 -5.50 16.39 -2.68
C ILE A 122 -4.89 15.50 -1.58
N GLU A 123 -4.57 16.07 -0.42
CA GLU A 123 -4.03 15.31 0.71
C GLU A 123 -5.00 14.23 1.19
N THR A 124 -6.31 14.46 1.07
CA THR A 124 -7.33 13.47 1.45
C THR A 124 -7.42 12.34 0.44
N MET A 125 -7.35 12.64 -0.86
CA MET A 125 -7.29 11.62 -1.91
C MET A 125 -6.03 10.77 -1.82
N GLU A 126 -4.88 11.39 -1.54
CA GLU A 126 -3.63 10.67 -1.30
C GLU A 126 -3.72 9.80 -0.05
N LEU A 127 -4.40 10.26 0.99
CA LEU A 127 -4.57 9.49 2.22
C LEU A 127 -5.34 8.19 1.97
N GLU A 128 -6.44 8.22 1.22
CA GLU A 128 -7.20 6.99 0.88
C GLU A 128 -6.28 5.96 0.20
N ASN A 129 -5.52 6.40 -0.80
CA ASN A 129 -4.56 5.56 -1.51
C ASN A 129 -3.45 5.04 -0.58
N LEU A 130 -2.95 5.86 0.33
CA LEU A 130 -1.93 5.45 1.30
C LEU A 130 -2.45 4.43 2.30
N LEU A 131 -3.69 4.58 2.79
CA LEU A 131 -4.30 3.62 3.71
C LEU A 131 -4.47 2.24 3.05
N ILE A 132 -4.92 2.19 1.78
CA ILE A 132 -5.00 0.94 1.02
C ILE A 132 -3.64 0.25 0.95
N ASN A 133 -2.61 1.01 0.57
CA ASN A 133 -1.24 0.47 0.50
C ASN A 133 -0.72 0.03 1.87
N ALA A 134 -1.02 0.78 2.94
CA ALA A 134 -0.63 0.44 4.30
C ALA A 134 -1.29 -0.86 4.78
N CYS A 135 -2.60 -1.03 4.56
CA CYS A 135 -3.33 -2.24 4.89
C CYS A 135 -2.73 -3.45 4.16
N ILE A 136 -2.60 -3.36 2.84
CA ILE A 136 -2.03 -4.46 2.03
C ILE A 136 -0.63 -4.81 2.51
N THR A 137 0.21 -3.81 2.82
CA THR A 137 1.57 -4.02 3.32
C THR A 137 1.58 -4.74 4.68
N MET A 138 0.75 -4.30 5.62
CA MET A 138 0.66 -4.85 6.98
C MET A 138 0.19 -6.31 6.95
N HIS A 139 -0.93 -6.57 6.27
CA HIS A 139 -1.49 -7.93 6.13
C HIS A 139 -0.54 -8.86 5.40
N SER A 140 0.16 -8.38 4.36
CA SER A 140 1.18 -9.18 3.66
C SER A 140 2.37 -9.51 4.56
N ALA A 141 2.79 -8.58 5.41
CA ALA A 141 3.89 -8.79 6.36
C ALA A 141 3.52 -9.82 7.44
N GLU A 142 2.31 -9.74 7.99
CA GLU A 142 1.76 -10.70 8.96
C GLU A 142 1.76 -12.12 8.37
N LEU A 143 1.11 -12.29 7.22
CA LEU A 143 1.04 -13.59 6.54
C LEU A 143 2.43 -14.16 6.24
N GLY A 144 3.35 -13.32 5.78
CA GLY A 144 4.74 -13.71 5.51
C GLY A 144 5.44 -14.24 6.78
N LYS A 145 5.25 -13.57 7.92
CA LYS A 145 5.87 -13.95 9.19
C LYS A 145 5.28 -15.26 9.74
N ARG A 146 3.96 -15.41 9.66
CA ARG A 146 3.26 -16.63 10.07
C ARG A 146 3.72 -17.85 9.29
N VAL A 147 3.95 -17.70 7.99
CA VAL A 147 4.47 -18.78 7.14
C VAL A 147 5.91 -19.15 7.51
N GLU A 148 6.77 -18.15 7.76
CA GLU A 148 8.16 -18.35 8.18
C GLU A 148 8.23 -19.14 9.50
N GLU A 149 7.46 -18.75 10.52
CA GLU A 149 7.42 -19.43 11.82
C GLU A 149 6.93 -20.89 11.69
N ARG A 150 5.89 -21.13 10.87
CA ARG A 150 5.39 -22.49 10.60
C ARG A 150 6.43 -23.36 9.90
N MET A 151 7.22 -22.81 8.98
CA MET A 151 8.31 -23.55 8.34
C MET A 151 9.40 -23.93 9.33
N LEU A 152 9.81 -22.99 10.20
CA LEU A 152 10.83 -23.25 11.23
C LEU A 152 10.41 -24.35 12.19
N VAL A 153 9.14 -24.37 12.63
CA VAL A 153 8.59 -25.43 13.49
C VAL A 153 8.63 -26.80 12.79
N LYS A 154 8.26 -26.86 11.50
CA LYS A 154 8.31 -28.11 10.73
C LYS A 154 9.73 -28.63 10.56
N ILE A 155 10.68 -27.75 10.25
CA ILE A 155 12.10 -28.10 10.12
C ILE A 155 12.63 -28.63 11.45
N SER A 156 12.36 -27.94 12.56
CA SER A 156 12.78 -28.37 13.89
C SER A 156 12.26 -29.77 14.24
N ARG A 157 10.96 -30.03 14.04
CA ARG A 157 10.37 -31.37 14.25
C ARG A 157 11.02 -32.46 13.40
N ASN A 158 11.31 -32.17 12.12
CA ASN A 158 11.96 -33.13 11.22
C ASN A 158 13.43 -33.40 11.59
N VAL A 159 14.13 -32.40 12.13
CA VAL A 159 15.50 -32.57 12.63
C VAL A 159 15.49 -33.42 13.89
N THR A 160 14.61 -33.14 14.87
CA THR A 160 14.48 -33.93 16.11
C THR A 160 14.13 -35.39 15.83
N MET A 161 13.28 -35.67 14.83
CA MET A 161 12.90 -37.03 14.45
C MET A 161 14.02 -37.84 13.76
N ARG A 162 15.10 -37.18 13.29
CA ARG A 162 16.25 -37.84 12.63
C ARG A 162 17.42 -38.12 13.57
N ILE A 163 17.43 -37.54 14.76
CA ILE A 163 18.52 -37.64 15.75
C ILE A 163 18.17 -38.50 16.96
N GLY A 164 16.95 -39.07 17.01
CA GLY A 164 16.53 -40.08 17.99
C GLY A 164 16.23 -41.39 17.29
#